data_AF-A0A7V9FPW8-F1
#
_entry.id   AF-A0A7V9FPW8-F1
#
_cell.length_a   1.000
_cell.length_b   1.000
_cell.length_c   1.000
_cell.angle_alpha   90.00
_cell.angle_beta   90.00
_cell.angle_gamma   90.00
#
_symmetry.space_group_name_H-M   'P 1'
#
loop_
_entity.id
_entity.type
_entity.pdbx_description
1 polymer ?
#
loop_
_entity_poly.entity_id
_entity_poly.type
_entity_poly.pdbx_seq_one_letter_code
_entity_poly.pdbx_strand_id
1 'polypeptide(L)' 'PRREVELDGRAVTSVAADLDEPRARAVLAAGLERLHGESEGLPAVDAALTRLREEPELAWRCYACALLAERLAD' A
#
# COMPACT_ATOMS: atom_id res chain seq x y z
N PRO A 1 14.22 -22.18 -3.57
CA PRO A 1 13.29 -21.52 -4.51
C PRO A 1 12.90 -20.10 -4.02
N ARG A 2 13.44 -19.05 -4.65
CA ARG A 2 12.99 -17.67 -4.39
C ARG A 2 11.71 -17.45 -5.20
N ARG A 3 10.59 -17.26 -4.50
CA ARG A 3 9.31 -16.94 -5.15
C ARG A 3 9.23 -15.42 -5.30
N GLU A 4 8.85 -14.97 -6.48
CA GLU A 4 8.65 -13.55 -6.76
C GLU A 4 7.53 -12.99 -5.86
N VAL A 5 7.66 -11.73 -5.45
CA VAL A 5 6.67 -11.06 -4.62
C VAL A 5 5.56 -10.55 -5.53
N GLU A 6 4.42 -11.21 -5.46
CA GLU A 6 3.20 -10.84 -6.18
C GLU A 6 2.25 -10.12 -5.23
N LEU A 7 1.62 -9.02 -5.69
CA LEU A 7 0.70 -8.20 -4.89
C LEU A 7 -0.48 -9.02 -4.32
N ASP A 8 -1.02 -9.93 -5.12
CA ASP A 8 -2.10 -10.84 -4.73
C ASP A 8 -1.58 -12.21 -4.26
N GLY A 9 -0.26 -12.33 -4.13
CA GLY A 9 0.41 -13.54 -3.67
C GLY A 9 0.14 -13.81 -2.18
N ARG A 10 0.36 -15.08 -1.78
CA ARG A 10 0.19 -15.52 -0.40
C ARG A 10 0.99 -14.67 0.60
N ALA A 11 2.22 -14.29 0.25
CA ALA A 11 3.10 -13.55 1.15
C ALA A 11 2.52 -12.18 1.50
N VAL A 12 2.10 -11.41 0.49
CA VAL A 12 1.51 -10.09 0.68
C VAL A 12 0.16 -10.19 1.41
N THR A 13 -0.70 -11.13 1.01
CA THR A 13 -2.02 -11.30 1.64
C THR A 13 -1.93 -11.74 3.11
N SER A 14 -0.96 -12.59 3.48
CA SER A 14 -0.71 -12.95 4.88
C SER A 14 -0.26 -11.74 5.69
N VAL A 15 0.74 -10.99 5.20
CA VAL A 15 1.24 -9.79 5.89
C VAL A 15 0.15 -8.73 6.01
N ALA A 16 -0.65 -8.54 4.97
CA ALA A 16 -1.78 -7.62 5.00
C ALA A 16 -2.80 -8.01 6.09
N ALA A 17 -3.11 -9.30 6.23
CA ALA A 17 -4.02 -9.78 7.28
C ALA A 17 -3.40 -9.63 8.68
N ASP A 18 -2.11 -9.94 8.84
CA ASP A 18 -1.42 -9.85 10.13
C ASP A 18 -1.32 -8.41 10.65
N LEU A 19 -1.25 -7.42 9.74
CA LEU A 19 -1.18 -6.00 10.07
C LEU A 19 -2.55 -5.33 10.22
N ASP A 20 -3.66 -6.02 9.94
CA ASP A 20 -4.99 -5.43 9.75
C ASP A 20 -5.65 -4.94 11.05
N GLU A 21 -5.10 -3.86 11.59
CA GLU A 21 -5.60 -3.17 12.76
C GLU A 21 -6.28 -1.85 12.34
N PRO A 22 -7.43 -1.49 12.96
CA PRO A 22 -8.15 -0.26 12.62
C PRO A 22 -7.29 1.01 12.70
N ARG A 23 -6.36 1.06 13.65
CA ARG A 23 -5.43 2.17 13.80
C ARG A 23 -4.46 2.26 12.63
N ALA A 24 -3.91 1.14 12.16
CA ALA A 24 -2.97 1.10 11.05
C ALA A 24 -3.67 1.48 9.73
N ARG A 25 -4.90 1.00 9.52
CA ARG A 25 -5.77 1.39 8.40
C ARG A 25 -6.02 2.90 8.38
N ALA A 26 -6.34 3.50 9.53
CA ALA A 26 -6.56 4.93 9.65
C ALA A 26 -5.30 5.76 9.34
N VAL A 27 -4.13 5.28 9.80
CA VAL A 27 -2.84 5.92 9.50
C VAL A 27 -2.53 5.88 8.00
N LEU A 28 -2.75 4.75 7.32
CA LEU A 28 -2.54 4.65 5.88
C LEU A 28 -3.45 5.63 5.12
N ALA A 29 -4.75 5.65 5.44
CA ALA A 29 -5.71 6.53 4.80
C ALA A 29 -5.33 8.02 4.97
N ALA A 30 -4.95 8.43 6.19
CA ALA A 30 -4.49 9.80 6.45
C ALA A 30 -3.20 10.14 5.69
N GLY A 31 -2.28 9.17 5.56
CA GLY A 31 -1.07 9.33 4.77
C GLY A 31 -1.35 9.55 3.29
N LEU A 32 -2.26 8.75 2.70
CA LEU A 32 -2.67 8.89 1.30
C LEU A 32 -3.37 10.22 1.02
N GLU A 33 -4.23 10.68 1.94
CA GLU A 33 -4.90 11.98 1.83
C GLU A 33 -3.88 13.12 1.81
N ARG A 34 -2.91 13.09 2.73
CA ARG A 34 -1.86 14.11 2.79
C ARG A 34 -1.00 14.10 1.52
N LEU A 35 -0.58 12.93 1.05
CA LEU A 35 0.21 12.82 -0.18
C LEU A 35 -0.55 13.32 -1.41
N HIS A 36 -1.87 13.10 -1.46
CA HIS A 36 -2.69 13.60 -2.56
C HIS A 36 -2.79 15.13 -2.56
N GLY A 37 -2.87 15.75 -1.38
CA GLY A 37 -2.75 17.21 -1.26
C GLY A 37 -1.39 17.76 -1.71
N GLU A 38 -0.34 16.94 -1.68
CA GLU A 38 1.02 17.29 -2.09
C GLU A 38 1.33 16.93 -3.57
N SER A 39 0.42 16.25 -4.30
CA SER A 39 0.69 15.75 -5.66
C SER A 39 0.47 16.78 -6.79
N GLU A 40 0.38 18.07 -6.47
CA GLU A 40 0.21 19.13 -7.46
C GLU A 40 1.32 19.10 -8.52
N GLY A 41 0.92 19.19 -9.80
CA GLY A 41 1.86 19.15 -10.92
C GLY A 41 2.38 17.76 -11.29
N LEU A 42 1.89 16.68 -10.63
CA LEU A 42 2.27 15.30 -10.92
C LEU A 42 1.05 14.45 -11.31
N PRO A 43 0.54 14.55 -12.56
CA PRO A 43 -0.72 13.92 -12.97
C PRO A 43 -0.78 12.41 -12.77
N ALA A 44 0.35 11.71 -12.99
CA ALA A 44 0.42 10.27 -12.79
C ALA A 44 0.35 9.87 -11.30
N VAL A 45 0.95 10.69 -10.42
CA VAL A 45 0.93 10.47 -8.97
C VAL A 45 -0.45 10.76 -8.41
N ASP A 46 -1.06 11.86 -8.86
CA ASP A 46 -2.42 12.25 -8.51
C ASP A 46 -3.44 11.15 -8.85
N ALA A 47 -3.38 10.61 -10.07
CA ALA A 47 -4.25 9.53 -10.51
C ALA A 47 -4.03 8.24 -9.69
N ALA A 48 -2.78 7.90 -9.39
CA ALA A 48 -2.46 6.74 -8.56
C ALA A 48 -2.98 6.89 -7.13
N LEU A 49 -2.77 8.05 -6.50
CA LEU A 49 -3.24 8.33 -5.14
C LEU A 49 -4.78 8.38 -5.07
N THR A 50 -5.43 8.95 -6.09
CA THR A 50 -6.89 8.91 -6.22
C THR A 50 -7.40 7.47 -6.23
N ARG A 51 -6.82 6.62 -7.07
CA ARG A 51 -7.19 5.20 -7.14
C ARG A 51 -6.99 4.48 -5.80
N LEU A 52 -5.87 4.70 -5.12
CA LEU A 52 -5.60 4.06 -3.82
C LEU A 52 -6.57 4.53 -2.73
N ARG A 53 -7.04 5.78 -2.78
CA ARG A 53 -8.06 6.30 -1.86
C ARG A 53 -9.45 5.70 -2.13
N GLU A 54 -9.78 5.46 -3.40
CA GLU A 54 -11.04 4.84 -3.80
C GLU A 54 -11.08 3.31 -3.54
N GLU A 55 -9.92 2.66 -3.57
CA GLU A 55 -9.77 1.21 -3.37
C GLU A 55 -8.96 0.88 -2.09
N PRO A 56 -9.56 0.97 -0.87
CA PRO A 56 -8.83 0.83 0.39
C PRO A 56 -8.18 -0.55 0.59
N GLU A 57 -8.78 -1.63 0.08
CA GLU A 57 -8.19 -2.97 0.14
C GLU A 57 -7.01 -3.14 -0.83
N LEU A 58 -7.02 -2.43 -1.96
CA LEU A 58 -5.86 -2.38 -2.86
C LEU A 58 -4.74 -1.59 -2.19
N ALA A 59 -5.04 -0.43 -1.61
CA ALA A 59 -4.06 0.37 -0.89
C ALA A 59 -3.39 -0.39 0.26
N TRP A 60 -4.18 -1.16 1.00
CA TRP A 60 -3.66 -1.98 2.10
C TRP A 60 -2.70 -3.08 1.61
N ARG A 61 -3.05 -3.80 0.53
CA ARG A 61 -2.16 -4.79 -0.08
C ARG A 61 -0.89 -4.16 -0.65
N CYS A 62 -0.99 -2.99 -1.29
CA CYS A 62 0.17 -2.25 -1.77
C CYS A 62 1.12 -1.88 -0.63
N TYR A 63 0.58 -1.43 0.51
CA TYR A 63 1.35 -1.12 1.71
C TYR A 63 2.07 -2.36 2.26
N ALA A 64 1.36 -3.47 2.44
CA ALA A 64 1.95 -4.73 2.90
C ALA A 64 3.04 -5.24 1.93
N CYS A 65 2.82 -5.11 0.62
CA CYS A 65 3.79 -5.46 -0.41
C CYS A 65 5.06 -4.61 -0.32
N ALA A 66 4.93 -3.30 -0.12
CA ALA A 66 6.06 -2.40 0.03
C ALA A 66 6.90 -2.73 1.28
N LEU A 67 6.25 -3.00 2.42
CA LEU A 67 6.94 -3.43 3.63
C LEU A 67 7.69 -4.75 3.43
N LEU A 68 7.05 -5.73 2.78
CA LEU A 68 7.68 -7.01 2.47
C LEU A 68 8.88 -6.84 1.54
N ALA A 69 8.76 -6.01 0.50
CA ALA A 69 9.84 -5.71 -0.44
C ALA A 69 11.03 -5.05 0.27
N GLU A 70 10.77 -4.12 1.18
CA GLU A 70 11.80 -3.47 1.99
C GLU A 70 12.57 -4.50 2.85
N ARG A 71 11.86 -5.40 3.53
CA ARG A 71 12.49 -6.46 4.35
C ARG A 71 13.27 -7.51 3.55
N LEU A 72 12.98 -7.66 2.25
CA LEU A 72 13.67 -8.61 1.37
C LEU A 72 14.85 -7.98 0.62
N ALA A 73 14.92 -6.65 0.58
CA ALA A 73 16.03 -5.90 0.00
C ALA A 73 17.22 -5.79 0.98
N ASP A 74 16.97 -5.94 2.28
CA ASP A 74 17.96 -6.12 3.35
C ASP A 74 18.58 -7.53 3.37
#